data_AF-A0A6C1SVW3-F1
#
_entry.id   AF-A0A6C1SVW3-F1
#
_cell.length_a   1.000
_cell.length_b   1.000
_cell.length_c   1.000
_cell.angle_alpha   90.00
_cell.angle_beta   90.00
_cell.angle_gamma   90.00
#
_symmetry.space_group_name_H-M   'P 1'
#
loop_
_entity.id
_entity.type
_entity.pdbx_description
1 polymer ?
#
loop_
_entity_poly.entity_id
_entity_poly.type
_entity_poly.pdbx_seq_one_letter_code
_entity_poly.pdbx_strand_id
1 'polypeptide(L)'
;MKIDPAQLPAHLRAEAPDDEFAAGIGGGGIDMPVLSLRGKEFRFRYQGNETSTRSRELDIILLRGRPHMSKRWYQESYSAGSIDMPDCWSLDGARPDVNAKAPQSDRCSTCPRNQFGSKITPGGKQGKECADYKRFVVLPVLDGRVTSQPVILDLPIMSLRKARGDRSDNMFLQEYVGALSRHSIKPYGVVTRLEFTDAEYPQVAFTMHRATTAEEYQQIVAMREDDLVQDALGEPQVEGSGPIRESEAPVEQVLNIKPAPAPEPEPVKADPPKPKPAPEVETKAET
;
A
#
# COMPACT_ATOMS: atom_id res chain seq x y z
N MET A 1 14.47 31.37 15.58
CA MET A 1 15.42 30.69 16.51
C MET A 1 15.87 29.41 15.81
N LYS A 2 17.15 29.24 15.49
CA LYS A 2 17.66 28.04 14.81
C LYS A 2 18.23 27.12 15.87
N ILE A 3 17.70 25.90 15.99
CA ILE A 3 18.24 24.88 16.88
C ILE A 3 19.41 24.22 16.15
N ASP A 4 20.60 24.21 16.75
CA ASP A 4 21.76 23.51 16.22
C ASP A 4 21.81 22.09 16.83
N PRO A 5 21.60 21.03 16.02
CA PRO A 5 21.58 19.65 16.51
C PRO A 5 22.93 19.19 17.09
N ALA A 6 24.03 19.85 16.70
CA ALA A 6 25.35 19.56 17.26
C ALA A 6 25.49 19.99 18.73
N GLN A 7 24.61 20.86 19.24
CA GLN A 7 24.64 21.34 20.63
C GLN A 7 23.71 20.56 21.58
N LEU A 8 22.93 19.60 21.08
CA LEU A 8 22.01 18.82 21.91
C LEU A 8 22.75 17.73 22.71
N PRO A 9 22.38 17.44 23.96
CA PRO A 9 22.88 16.27 24.70
C PRO A 9 22.65 14.94 23.96
N ALA A 10 23.50 13.93 24.22
CA ALA A 10 23.49 12.66 23.48
C ALA A 10 22.13 11.93 23.51
N HIS A 11 21.36 12.06 24.60
CA HIS A 11 20.03 11.46 24.71
C HIS A 11 18.96 12.12 23.83
N LEU A 12 19.22 13.31 23.26
CA LEU A 12 18.30 14.04 22.36
C LEU A 12 18.73 13.99 20.89
N ARG A 13 19.86 13.33 20.56
CA ARG A 13 20.43 13.32 19.20
C ARG A 13 19.97 12.13 18.34
N ALA A 14 19.21 11.18 18.89
CA ALA A 14 18.92 9.90 18.23
C ALA A 14 17.43 9.51 18.17
N GLU A 15 16.53 10.35 18.70
CA GLU A 15 15.09 10.09 18.66
C GLU A 15 14.48 10.92 17.54
N ALA A 16 13.77 10.26 16.62
CA ALA A 16 12.86 10.96 15.72
C ALA A 16 11.83 11.69 16.60
N PRO A 17 11.48 12.95 16.27
CA PRO A 17 10.52 13.69 17.08
C PRO A 17 9.20 12.92 17.16
N ASP A 18 8.69 12.74 18.37
CA ASP A 18 7.32 12.25 18.57
C ASP A 18 6.35 13.30 18.04
N ASP A 19 5.52 12.89 17.08
CA ASP A 19 4.56 13.78 16.42
C ASP A 19 3.39 14.15 17.35
N GLU A 20 3.32 13.59 18.57
CA GLU A 20 2.29 13.86 19.58
C GLU A 20 2.13 15.36 19.86
N PHE A 21 3.24 16.10 19.94
CA PHE A 21 3.24 17.52 20.26
C PHE A 21 2.95 18.43 19.05
N ALA A 22 2.99 17.88 17.84
CA ALA A 22 2.66 18.57 16.59
C ALA A 22 1.30 18.09 16.00
N ALA A 23 0.76 16.99 16.50
CA ALA A 23 -0.51 16.42 16.11
C ALA A 23 -1.63 17.46 16.27
N GLY A 24 -2.36 17.71 15.17
CA GLY A 24 -3.45 18.70 15.13
C GLY A 24 -3.01 20.16 14.93
N ILE A 25 -1.71 20.45 14.88
CA ILE A 25 -1.18 21.80 14.59
C ILE A 25 -0.88 21.97 13.08
N GLY A 26 -0.60 20.87 12.37
CA GLY A 26 -0.55 20.80 10.91
C GLY A 26 -1.94 20.57 10.30
N GLY A 27 -2.21 21.15 9.12
CA GLY A 27 -3.50 21.03 8.44
C GLY A 27 -4.01 19.59 8.41
N GLY A 28 -5.23 19.38 8.91
CA GLY A 28 -5.82 18.08 9.20
C GLY A 28 -5.70 17.09 8.05
N GLY A 29 -5.16 15.91 8.37
CA GLY A 29 -5.13 14.73 7.53
C GLY A 29 -4.06 13.76 8.04
N ILE A 30 -4.05 12.56 7.48
CA ILE A 30 -3.23 11.46 8.00
C ILE A 30 -1.98 11.30 7.17
N ASP A 31 -0.84 11.19 7.87
CA ASP A 31 0.46 10.82 7.30
C ASP A 31 0.63 9.29 7.41
N MET A 32 0.14 8.57 6.40
CA MET A 32 0.27 7.10 6.31
C MET A 32 0.89 6.76 4.95
N PRO A 33 1.71 5.70 4.84
CA PRO A 33 2.22 5.27 3.55
C PRO A 33 1.09 4.94 2.58
N VAL A 34 1.25 5.31 1.31
CA VAL A 34 0.27 5.08 0.25
C VAL A 34 0.79 4.06 -0.74
N LEU A 35 -0.01 3.02 -0.99
CA LEU A 35 0.19 2.05 -2.05
C LEU A 35 -0.38 2.59 -3.37
N SER A 36 0.53 3.03 -4.25
CA SER A 36 0.26 3.59 -5.57
C SER A 36 0.26 2.51 -6.66
N LEU A 37 -0.62 2.70 -7.65
CA LEU A 37 -0.73 1.84 -8.84
C LEU A 37 -0.23 2.63 -10.07
N ARG A 38 1.06 2.51 -10.40
CA ARG A 38 1.66 3.27 -11.51
C ARG A 38 2.58 2.41 -12.37
N GLY A 39 2.44 2.54 -13.69
CA GLY A 39 3.31 1.83 -14.64
C GLY A 39 3.15 0.31 -14.64
N LYS A 40 1.99 -0.19 -14.18
CA LYS A 40 1.74 -1.63 -13.91
C LYS A 40 2.66 -2.22 -12.84
N GLU A 41 3.17 -1.37 -11.95
CA GLU A 41 3.92 -1.77 -10.76
C GLU A 41 3.24 -1.21 -9.51
N PHE A 42 3.40 -1.92 -8.40
CA PHE A 42 3.05 -1.40 -7.08
C PHE A 42 4.18 -0.52 -6.57
N ARG A 43 3.82 0.62 -5.98
CA ARG A 43 4.80 1.56 -5.42
C ARG A 43 4.35 2.03 -4.05
N PHE A 44 5.27 2.08 -3.10
CA PHE A 44 5.02 2.62 -1.78
C PHE A 44 5.50 4.06 -1.74
N ARG A 45 4.59 4.98 -1.43
CA ARG A 45 4.88 6.40 -1.26
C ARG A 45 4.78 6.77 0.21
N TYR A 46 5.78 7.49 0.72
CA TYR A 46 5.76 8.02 2.07
C TYR A 46 6.68 9.26 2.15
N GLN A 47 6.16 10.36 2.71
CA GLN A 47 6.89 11.61 2.92
C GLN A 47 7.67 12.12 1.68
N GLY A 48 7.04 12.02 0.49
CA GLY A 48 7.62 12.47 -0.78
C GLY A 48 8.63 11.53 -1.43
N ASN A 49 8.95 10.41 -0.79
CA ASN A 49 9.74 9.32 -1.37
C ASN A 49 8.81 8.25 -1.95
N GLU A 50 9.21 7.64 -3.06
CA GLU A 50 8.51 6.52 -3.65
C GLU A 50 9.48 5.38 -3.98
N THR A 51 9.14 4.18 -3.54
CA THR A 51 9.87 2.95 -3.88
C THR A 51 8.96 2.02 -4.67
N SER A 52 9.42 1.59 -5.85
CA SER A 52 8.74 0.56 -6.64
C SER A 52 9.04 -0.83 -6.10
N THR A 53 8.02 -1.68 -6.03
CA THR A 53 8.21 -3.12 -5.79
C THR A 53 8.79 -3.84 -7.02
N ARG A 54 8.81 -3.17 -8.19
CA ARG A 54 9.20 -3.75 -9.50
C ARG A 54 8.42 -5.03 -9.84
N SER A 55 7.21 -5.15 -9.28
CA SER A 55 6.35 -6.31 -9.42
C SER A 55 4.96 -5.91 -9.90
N ARG A 56 4.39 -6.75 -10.76
CA ARG A 56 3.00 -6.67 -11.20
C ARG A 56 2.02 -7.34 -10.23
N GLU A 57 2.55 -8.01 -9.22
CA GLU A 57 1.80 -8.72 -8.18
C GLU A 57 2.21 -8.20 -6.80
N LEU A 58 1.24 -8.10 -5.90
CA LEU A 58 1.47 -7.79 -4.48
C LEU A 58 0.42 -8.49 -3.62
N ASP A 59 0.89 -9.22 -2.61
CA ASP A 59 0.03 -9.81 -1.60
C ASP A 59 -0.31 -8.77 -0.53
N ILE A 60 -1.59 -8.67 -0.17
CA ILE A 60 -2.09 -7.74 0.84
C ILE A 60 -3.16 -8.41 1.71
N ILE A 61 -3.48 -7.78 2.83
CA ILE A 61 -4.66 -8.09 3.64
C ILE A 61 -5.56 -6.86 3.67
N LEU A 62 -6.81 -7.01 3.26
CA LEU A 62 -7.80 -5.94 3.26
C LEU A 62 -8.30 -5.70 4.69
N LEU A 63 -7.76 -4.69 5.38
CA LEU A 63 -8.22 -4.31 6.72
C LEU A 63 -9.58 -3.64 6.62
N ARG A 64 -9.65 -2.35 6.34
CA ARG A 64 -10.91 -1.61 6.30
C ARG A 64 -11.07 -0.94 4.95
N GLY A 65 -12.30 -0.63 4.59
CA GLY A 65 -12.61 0.13 3.38
C GLY A 65 -13.70 1.13 3.66
N ARG A 66 -13.65 2.29 3.01
CA ARG A 66 -14.71 3.30 3.13
C ARG A 66 -16.06 2.67 2.74
N PRO A 67 -17.19 3.05 3.34
CA PRO A 67 -18.50 2.55 2.93
C PRO A 67 -18.93 3.10 1.56
N HIS A 68 -18.58 4.35 1.25
CA HIS A 68 -18.95 5.04 0.01
C HIS A 68 -17.80 5.10 -0.99
N MET A 69 -18.08 5.58 -2.22
CA MET A 69 -17.04 5.90 -3.20
C MET A 69 -16.57 7.32 -2.94
N SER A 70 -15.25 7.52 -2.97
CA SER A 70 -14.66 8.84 -2.90
C SER A 70 -14.46 9.40 -4.31
N LYS A 71 -14.30 10.71 -4.40
CA LYS A 71 -14.18 11.46 -5.65
C LYS A 71 -13.00 12.41 -5.59
N ARG A 72 -12.31 12.57 -6.72
CA ARG A 72 -11.25 13.55 -6.87
C ARG A 72 -11.24 14.14 -8.28
N TRP A 73 -11.02 15.43 -8.37
CA TRP A 73 -10.91 16.17 -9.61
C TRP A 73 -9.70 17.09 -9.54
N TYR A 74 -8.97 17.14 -10.65
CA TYR A 74 -7.81 17.99 -10.86
C TYR A 74 -8.14 18.95 -12.00
N GLN A 75 -7.86 20.23 -11.80
CA GLN A 75 -8.00 21.27 -12.82
C GLN A 75 -6.94 21.09 -13.90
N GLU A 76 -5.71 20.82 -13.47
CA GLU A 76 -4.61 20.50 -14.36
C GLU A 76 -4.59 19.01 -14.68
N SER A 77 -4.12 18.68 -15.88
CA SER A 77 -3.95 17.28 -16.27
C SER A 77 -2.87 16.65 -15.41
N TYR A 78 -3.14 15.45 -14.89
CA TYR A 78 -2.21 14.67 -14.07
C TYR A 78 -0.79 14.67 -14.66
N SER A 79 0.17 15.18 -13.89
CA SER A 79 1.59 15.07 -14.17
C SER A 79 2.13 13.78 -13.56
N ALA A 80 2.78 12.96 -14.38
CA ALA A 80 3.37 11.72 -13.89
C ALA A 80 4.46 12.06 -12.87
N GLY A 81 4.32 11.53 -11.64
CA GLY A 81 5.29 11.77 -10.57
C GLY A 81 4.94 12.93 -9.64
N SER A 82 3.72 13.47 -9.70
CA SER A 82 3.26 14.48 -8.74
C SER A 82 2.46 13.87 -7.57
N ILE A 83 2.64 14.44 -6.37
CA ILE A 83 1.82 14.21 -5.16
C ILE A 83 0.79 15.33 -4.94
N ASP A 84 0.49 16.12 -5.98
CA ASP A 84 -0.45 17.24 -5.84
C ASP A 84 -1.81 16.77 -5.31
N MET A 85 -2.32 17.53 -4.35
CA MET A 85 -3.68 17.36 -3.87
C MET A 85 -4.68 17.74 -4.96
N PRO A 86 -5.81 17.03 -5.07
CA PRO A 86 -6.87 17.41 -5.99
C PRO A 86 -7.42 18.80 -5.68
N ASP A 87 -7.78 19.56 -6.71
CA ASP A 87 -8.44 20.86 -6.56
C ASP A 87 -9.83 20.73 -5.91
N CYS A 88 -10.52 19.62 -6.20
CA CYS A 88 -11.80 19.27 -5.59
C CYS A 88 -11.83 17.78 -5.25
N TRP A 89 -12.20 17.44 -4.02
CA TRP A 89 -12.41 16.04 -3.62
C TRP A 89 -13.62 15.88 -2.72
N SER A 90 -14.06 14.63 -2.56
CA SER A 90 -15.13 14.24 -1.66
C SER A 90 -14.81 12.85 -1.10
N LEU A 91 -14.85 12.71 0.22
CA LEU A 91 -14.53 11.45 0.88
C LEU A 91 -15.70 10.46 0.83
N ASP A 92 -16.94 10.98 0.91
CA ASP A 92 -18.19 10.21 0.88
C ASP A 92 -18.86 10.15 -0.50
N GLY A 93 -18.39 10.97 -1.45
CA GLY A 93 -18.95 11.08 -2.79
C GLY A 93 -20.26 11.87 -2.87
N ALA A 94 -20.67 12.55 -1.80
CA ALA A 94 -21.91 13.31 -1.72
C ALA A 94 -21.69 14.82 -1.90
N ARG A 95 -20.70 15.38 -1.19
CA ARG A 95 -20.35 16.82 -1.24
C ARG A 95 -18.84 17.01 -1.28
N PRO A 96 -18.33 18.10 -1.90
CA PRO A 96 -16.94 18.44 -1.76
C PRO A 96 -16.55 18.61 -0.30
N ASP A 97 -15.31 18.24 0.01
CA ASP A 97 -14.69 18.52 1.29
C ASP A 97 -14.62 20.03 1.56
N VAL A 98 -14.74 20.43 2.81
CA VAL A 98 -14.67 21.83 3.22
C VAL A 98 -13.31 22.46 2.95
N ASN A 99 -12.26 21.63 2.90
CA ASN A 99 -10.89 22.05 2.63
C ASN A 99 -10.54 22.01 1.14
N ALA A 100 -11.48 21.65 0.26
CA ALA A 100 -11.28 21.67 -1.18
C ALA A 100 -10.92 23.07 -1.70
N LYS A 101 -9.81 23.19 -2.44
CA LYS A 101 -9.30 24.48 -2.93
C LYS A 101 -10.25 25.13 -3.94
N ALA A 102 -10.87 24.33 -4.81
CA ALA A 102 -11.75 24.79 -5.87
C ALA A 102 -12.96 23.84 -6.03
N PRO A 103 -13.92 23.86 -5.08
CA PRO A 103 -15.11 23.01 -5.15
C PRO A 103 -15.90 23.29 -6.43
N GLN A 104 -16.22 22.25 -7.18
CA GLN A 104 -16.84 22.38 -8.51
C GLN A 104 -18.39 22.45 -8.48
N SER A 105 -19.02 22.10 -7.34
CA SER A 105 -20.46 22.13 -7.12
C SER A 105 -20.79 21.81 -5.67
N ASP A 106 -21.93 22.28 -5.13
CA ASP A 106 -22.39 21.98 -3.76
C ASP A 106 -22.66 20.50 -3.50
N ARG A 107 -22.96 19.73 -4.55
CA ARG A 107 -23.24 18.29 -4.50
C ARG A 107 -22.56 17.58 -5.64
N CYS A 108 -21.94 16.45 -5.34
CA CYS A 108 -21.25 15.64 -6.34
C CYS A 108 -22.23 15.04 -7.36
N SER A 109 -23.49 14.78 -6.97
CA SER A 109 -24.51 14.24 -7.88
C SER A 109 -24.87 15.18 -9.03
N THR A 110 -24.83 16.49 -8.80
CA THR A 110 -25.14 17.55 -9.78
C THR A 110 -23.90 18.18 -10.39
N CYS A 111 -22.70 17.74 -9.99
CA CYS A 111 -21.45 18.35 -10.43
C CYS A 111 -21.22 18.12 -11.94
N PRO A 112 -20.92 19.16 -12.73
CA PRO A 112 -20.65 19.02 -14.17
C PRO A 112 -19.44 18.13 -14.45
N ARG A 113 -18.41 18.19 -13.59
CA ARG A 113 -17.20 17.35 -13.70
C ARG A 113 -17.45 15.86 -13.42
N ASN A 114 -18.55 15.51 -12.74
CA ASN A 114 -18.90 14.12 -12.43
C ASN A 114 -19.90 13.51 -13.43
N GLN A 115 -20.32 14.26 -14.45
CA GLN A 115 -21.21 13.73 -15.49
C GLN A 115 -20.45 12.82 -16.46
N PHE A 116 -21.08 11.73 -16.88
CA PHE A 116 -20.53 10.89 -17.94
C PHE A 116 -20.45 11.69 -19.25
N GLY A 117 -19.31 11.66 -19.92
CA GLY A 117 -19.04 12.48 -21.10
C GLY A 117 -18.39 13.83 -20.79
N SER A 118 -18.21 14.20 -19.52
CA SER A 118 -17.43 15.40 -19.14
C SER A 118 -15.97 15.29 -19.58
N LYS A 119 -15.42 14.07 -19.66
CA LYS A 119 -14.10 13.79 -20.24
C LYS A 119 -14.26 13.01 -21.53
N ILE A 120 -13.55 13.43 -22.56
CA ILE A 120 -13.38 12.66 -23.80
C ILE A 120 -11.89 12.38 -23.95
N THR A 121 -11.51 11.10 -24.03
CA THR A 121 -10.11 10.74 -24.26
C THR A 121 -9.70 11.08 -25.70
N PRO A 122 -8.39 11.19 -26.00
CA PRO A 122 -7.93 11.40 -27.38
C PRO A 122 -8.47 10.35 -28.37
N GLY A 123 -8.74 9.13 -27.89
CA GLY A 123 -9.38 8.05 -28.67
C GLY A 123 -10.92 8.10 -28.72
N GLY A 124 -11.54 9.22 -28.36
CA GLY A 124 -12.98 9.44 -28.44
C GLY A 124 -13.83 8.72 -27.37
N LYS A 125 -13.21 8.04 -26.40
CA LYS A 125 -13.96 7.35 -25.34
C LYS A 125 -14.46 8.36 -24.31
N GLN A 126 -15.76 8.30 -24.01
CA GLN A 126 -16.39 9.12 -22.98
C GLN A 126 -16.09 8.57 -21.59
N GLY A 127 -15.82 9.49 -20.66
CA GLY A 127 -15.61 9.21 -19.25
C GLY A 127 -16.00 10.41 -18.40
N LYS A 128 -15.56 10.39 -17.14
CA LYS A 128 -15.76 11.51 -16.21
C LYS A 128 -14.44 12.22 -15.97
N GLU A 129 -14.48 13.54 -15.80
CA GLU A 129 -13.31 14.30 -15.35
C GLU A 129 -13.04 14.05 -13.87
N CYS A 130 -14.10 14.01 -13.06
CA CYS A 130 -14.04 13.64 -11.65
C CYS A 130 -13.93 12.13 -11.52
N ALA A 131 -12.78 11.66 -11.02
CA ALA A 131 -12.46 10.25 -10.88
C ALA A 131 -13.12 9.66 -9.63
N ASP A 132 -13.80 8.52 -9.81
CA ASP A 132 -14.33 7.71 -8.72
C ASP A 132 -13.26 6.70 -8.24
N TYR A 133 -13.08 6.61 -6.93
CA TYR A 133 -12.19 5.62 -6.31
C TYR A 133 -12.75 5.08 -4.99
N LYS A 134 -12.22 3.93 -4.57
CA LYS A 134 -12.57 3.29 -3.30
C LYS A 134 -11.31 3.19 -2.45
N ARG A 135 -11.31 3.86 -1.30
CA ARG A 135 -10.20 3.81 -0.35
C ARG A 135 -10.29 2.59 0.55
N PHE A 136 -9.15 1.94 0.72
CA PHE A 136 -8.88 0.87 1.68
C PHE A 136 -7.68 1.22 2.54
N VAL A 137 -7.67 0.68 3.75
CA VAL A 137 -6.46 0.47 4.53
C VAL A 137 -6.11 -1.01 4.41
N VAL A 138 -4.87 -1.32 4.09
CA VAL A 138 -4.39 -2.67 3.83
C VAL A 138 -3.08 -2.93 4.55
N LEU A 139 -2.77 -4.20 4.82
CA LEU A 139 -1.44 -4.63 5.25
C LEU A 139 -0.73 -5.31 4.07
N PRO A 140 0.40 -4.78 3.60
CA PRO A 140 1.26 -5.49 2.67
C PRO A 140 1.79 -6.79 3.27
N VAL A 141 1.95 -7.80 2.41
CA VAL A 141 2.68 -9.03 2.71
C VAL A 141 3.93 -9.03 1.82
N LEU A 142 5.09 -8.85 2.44
CA LEU A 142 6.38 -8.78 1.76
C LEU A 142 7.23 -9.95 2.20
N ASP A 143 7.89 -10.62 1.26
CA ASP A 143 8.73 -11.80 1.51
C ASP A 143 8.02 -12.87 2.39
N GLY A 144 6.72 -13.04 2.15
CA GLY A 144 5.86 -13.99 2.86
C GLY A 144 5.40 -13.55 4.26
N ARG A 145 5.80 -12.37 4.73
CA ARG A 145 5.51 -11.86 6.07
C ARG A 145 4.52 -10.70 6.01
N VAL A 146 3.53 -10.74 6.90
CA VAL A 146 2.59 -9.62 7.09
C VAL A 146 3.36 -8.48 7.74
N THR A 147 3.35 -7.32 7.09
CA THR A 147 3.96 -6.10 7.62
C THR A 147 3.12 -5.54 8.77
N SER A 148 3.75 -4.85 9.72
CA SER A 148 3.07 -4.20 10.85
C SER A 148 2.54 -2.81 10.54
N GLN A 149 2.85 -2.27 9.35
CA GLN A 149 2.52 -0.90 8.95
C GLN A 149 1.31 -0.91 8.01
N PRO A 150 0.15 -0.39 8.43
CA PRO A 150 -0.98 -0.17 7.55
C PRO A 150 -0.62 0.86 6.47
N VAL A 151 -1.15 0.62 5.26
CA VAL A 151 -0.99 1.52 4.12
C VAL A 151 -2.33 1.81 3.48
N ILE A 152 -2.47 2.98 2.88
CA ILE A 152 -3.67 3.37 2.15
C ILE A 152 -3.58 2.92 0.70
N LEU A 153 -4.66 2.31 0.23
CA LEU A 153 -4.83 1.88 -1.15
C LEU A 153 -6.10 2.53 -1.72
N ASP A 154 -5.93 3.39 -2.71
CA ASP A 154 -7.04 3.97 -3.47
C ASP A 154 -7.25 3.18 -4.78
N LEU A 155 -8.29 2.34 -4.80
CA LEU A 155 -8.62 1.52 -5.97
C LEU A 155 -9.46 2.29 -6.98
N PRO A 156 -9.08 2.31 -8.27
CA PRO A 156 -9.88 2.92 -9.31
C PRO A 156 -11.12 2.09 -9.61
N ILE A 157 -12.21 2.74 -10.06
CA ILE A 157 -13.50 2.09 -10.33
C ILE A 157 -13.41 0.85 -11.25
N MET A 158 -12.48 0.84 -12.19
CA MET A 158 -12.25 -0.28 -13.11
C MET A 158 -11.72 -1.55 -12.44
N SER A 159 -11.18 -1.45 -11.23
CA SER A 159 -10.76 -2.61 -10.41
C SER A 159 -11.86 -3.09 -9.46
N LEU A 160 -12.95 -2.33 -9.33
CA LEU A 160 -14.02 -2.63 -8.38
C LEU A 160 -15.06 -3.57 -8.95
N ARG A 161 -15.33 -3.46 -10.26
CA ARG A 161 -16.36 -4.21 -10.97
C ARG A 161 -15.87 -4.61 -12.34
N LYS A 162 -16.29 -5.79 -12.77
CA LYS A 162 -16.04 -6.29 -14.12
C LYS A 162 -16.72 -5.40 -15.15
N ALA A 163 -15.97 -5.04 -16.19
CA ALA A 163 -16.54 -4.30 -17.31
C ALA A 163 -17.53 -5.18 -18.08
N ARG A 164 -18.59 -4.58 -18.63
CA ARG A 164 -19.53 -5.32 -19.47
C ARG A 164 -18.82 -5.85 -20.70
N GLY A 165 -18.88 -7.17 -20.92
CA GLY A 165 -18.24 -7.83 -22.05
C GLY A 165 -16.80 -8.28 -21.80
N ASP A 166 -16.24 -8.04 -20.61
CA ASP A 166 -14.99 -8.65 -20.20
C ASP A 166 -15.18 -10.16 -19.99
N ARG A 167 -14.41 -10.96 -20.74
CA ARG A 167 -14.43 -12.42 -20.73
C ARG A 167 -13.20 -13.04 -20.04
N SER A 168 -12.35 -12.21 -19.43
CA SER A 168 -11.20 -12.71 -18.69
C SER A 168 -11.64 -13.51 -17.46
N ASP A 169 -10.78 -14.40 -16.97
CA ASP A 169 -11.00 -15.13 -15.72
C ASP A 169 -10.67 -14.28 -14.48
N ASN A 170 -10.29 -13.00 -14.70
CA ASN A 170 -10.00 -12.06 -13.63
C ASN A 170 -11.24 -11.82 -12.76
N MET A 171 -11.02 -11.89 -11.45
CA MET A 171 -11.98 -11.49 -10.44
C MET A 171 -11.71 -10.06 -10.00
N PHE A 172 -12.72 -9.21 -10.08
CA PHE A 172 -12.66 -7.85 -9.54
C PHE A 172 -13.24 -7.80 -8.13
N LEU A 173 -13.00 -6.71 -7.39
CA LEU A 173 -13.31 -6.62 -5.96
C LEU A 173 -14.74 -7.08 -5.61
N GLN A 174 -15.76 -6.68 -6.37
CA GLN A 174 -17.14 -7.08 -6.11
C GLN A 174 -17.34 -8.61 -6.19
N GLU A 175 -16.78 -9.24 -7.22
CA GLU A 175 -16.89 -10.69 -7.43
C GLU A 175 -16.06 -11.45 -6.39
N TYR A 176 -14.87 -10.94 -6.08
CA TYR A 176 -13.95 -11.47 -5.08
C TYR A 176 -14.56 -11.46 -3.67
N VAL A 177 -15.01 -10.30 -3.20
CA VAL A 177 -15.66 -10.18 -1.88
C VAL A 177 -16.95 -11.00 -1.83
N GLY A 178 -17.71 -11.05 -2.94
CA GLY A 178 -18.88 -11.91 -3.06
C GLY A 178 -18.54 -13.40 -2.92
N ALA A 179 -17.43 -13.85 -3.51
CA ALA A 179 -16.95 -15.22 -3.38
C ALA A 179 -16.55 -15.55 -1.94
N LEU A 180 -15.76 -14.70 -1.29
CA LEU A 180 -15.40 -14.88 0.13
C LEU A 180 -16.65 -14.95 1.02
N SER A 181 -17.61 -14.05 0.78
CA SER A 181 -18.84 -13.98 1.58
C SER A 181 -19.68 -15.25 1.46
N ARG A 182 -19.74 -15.89 0.28
CA ARG A 182 -20.44 -17.18 0.11
C ARG A 182 -19.84 -18.31 0.96
N HIS A 183 -18.55 -18.20 1.30
CA HIS A 183 -17.86 -19.14 2.16
C HIS A 183 -17.77 -18.67 3.62
N SER A 184 -18.48 -17.60 4.00
CA SER A 184 -18.41 -16.97 5.33
C SER A 184 -16.99 -16.50 5.71
N ILE A 185 -16.15 -16.23 4.71
CA ILE A 185 -14.79 -15.73 4.89
C ILE A 185 -14.82 -14.21 4.84
N LYS A 186 -14.24 -13.58 5.85
CA LYS A 186 -14.09 -12.12 5.90
C LYS A 186 -12.83 -11.70 5.11
N PRO A 187 -12.85 -10.59 4.36
CA PRO A 187 -11.69 -10.15 3.56
C PRO A 187 -10.39 -9.98 4.34
N TYR A 188 -10.46 -9.66 5.64
CA TYR A 188 -9.30 -9.50 6.51
C TYR A 188 -8.76 -10.83 7.09
N GLY A 189 -9.44 -11.95 6.86
CA GLY A 189 -8.98 -13.28 7.30
C GLY A 189 -8.18 -14.03 6.23
N VAL A 190 -7.85 -13.37 5.12
CA VAL A 190 -7.13 -13.97 4.00
C VAL A 190 -6.08 -13.01 3.45
N VAL A 191 -5.00 -13.59 2.96
CA VAL A 191 -4.04 -12.90 2.10
C VAL A 191 -4.60 -12.89 0.69
N THR A 192 -4.78 -11.68 0.17
CA THR A 192 -5.30 -11.38 -1.16
C THR A 192 -4.16 -10.96 -2.06
N ARG A 193 -3.96 -11.66 -3.17
CA ARG A 193 -3.07 -11.22 -4.23
C ARG A 193 -3.76 -10.19 -5.10
N LEU A 194 -3.12 -9.04 -5.26
CA LEU A 194 -3.42 -8.08 -6.31
C LEU A 194 -2.50 -8.33 -7.50
N GLU A 195 -3.07 -8.36 -8.69
CA GLU A 195 -2.31 -8.52 -9.93
C GLU A 195 -2.78 -7.51 -10.99
N PHE A 196 -1.85 -6.82 -11.65
CA PHE A 196 -2.19 -5.94 -12.75
C PHE A 196 -2.71 -6.72 -13.96
N THR A 197 -3.85 -6.30 -14.50
CA THR A 197 -4.37 -6.85 -15.77
C THR A 197 -3.59 -6.30 -16.98
N ASP A 198 -3.97 -6.75 -18.18
CA ASP A 198 -3.41 -6.26 -19.43
C ASP A 198 -3.97 -4.91 -19.88
N ALA A 199 -4.95 -4.35 -19.15
CA ALA A 199 -5.51 -3.04 -19.46
C ALA A 199 -4.44 -1.95 -19.59
N GLU A 200 -4.71 -0.95 -20.43
CA GLU A 200 -3.83 0.22 -20.64
C GLU A 200 -3.87 1.21 -19.48
N TYR A 201 -4.84 1.07 -18.59
CA TYR A 201 -5.03 1.86 -17.38
C TYR A 201 -4.75 0.99 -16.14
N PRO A 202 -4.41 1.59 -14.99
CA PRO A 202 -4.18 0.84 -13.75
C PRO A 202 -5.46 0.09 -13.35
N GLN A 203 -5.45 -1.22 -13.56
CA GLN A 203 -6.52 -2.13 -13.22
C GLN A 203 -5.91 -3.38 -12.58
N VAL A 204 -6.47 -3.78 -11.45
CA VAL A 204 -6.01 -4.96 -10.70
C VAL A 204 -7.12 -5.98 -10.53
N ALA A 205 -6.73 -7.25 -10.62
CA ALA A 205 -7.53 -8.42 -10.28
C ALA A 205 -7.19 -8.90 -8.86
N PHE A 206 -8.10 -9.67 -8.27
CA PHE A 206 -8.04 -10.13 -6.88
C PHE A 206 -8.12 -11.64 -6.83
N THR A 207 -7.12 -12.27 -6.21
CA THR A 207 -7.09 -13.73 -6.00
C THR A 207 -6.85 -14.03 -4.53
N MET A 208 -7.55 -15.01 -3.97
CA MET A 208 -7.23 -15.49 -2.62
C MET A 208 -5.93 -16.30 -2.72
N HIS A 209 -4.85 -15.81 -2.11
CA HIS A 209 -3.56 -16.48 -2.12
C HIS A 209 -3.48 -17.55 -1.02
N ARG A 210 -3.79 -17.16 0.23
CA ARG A 210 -3.84 -18.08 1.38
C ARG A 210 -4.74 -17.55 2.50
N ALA A 211 -5.10 -18.40 3.45
CA ALA A 211 -5.67 -17.96 4.72
C ALA A 211 -4.58 -17.36 5.64
N THR A 212 -4.98 -16.47 6.54
CA THR A 212 -4.08 -15.97 7.60
C THR A 212 -3.89 -17.03 8.69
N THR A 213 -2.73 -17.05 9.35
CA THR A 213 -2.54 -17.87 10.55
C THR A 213 -3.34 -17.32 11.73
N ALA A 214 -3.43 -18.08 12.82
CA ALA A 214 -4.13 -17.62 14.02
C ALA A 214 -3.45 -16.38 14.64
N GLU A 215 -2.13 -16.34 14.61
CA GLU A 215 -1.31 -15.24 15.12
C GLU A 215 -1.48 -13.98 14.27
N GLU A 216 -1.40 -14.12 12.93
CA GLU A 216 -1.67 -13.04 12.00
C GLU A 216 -3.09 -12.48 12.21
N TYR A 217 -4.07 -13.36 12.37
CA TYR A 217 -5.47 -12.96 12.58
C TYR A 217 -5.66 -12.11 13.84
N GLN A 218 -5.02 -12.46 14.96
CA GLN A 218 -5.11 -11.67 16.19
C GLN A 218 -4.49 -10.28 16.02
N GLN A 219 -3.32 -10.19 15.37
CA GLN A 219 -2.67 -8.91 15.07
C GLN A 219 -3.55 -8.05 14.17
N ILE A 220 -4.15 -8.64 13.15
CA ILE A 220 -5.08 -7.97 12.22
C ILE A 220 -6.29 -7.44 12.98
N VAL A 221 -6.89 -8.24 13.87
CA VAL A 221 -8.04 -7.80 14.66
C VAL A 221 -7.68 -6.62 15.56
N ALA A 222 -6.52 -6.66 16.22
CA ALA A 222 -6.05 -5.53 17.04
C ALA A 222 -5.84 -4.26 16.21
N MET A 223 -5.12 -4.34 15.08
CA MET A 223 -4.87 -3.18 14.20
C MET A 223 -6.16 -2.58 13.62
N ARG A 224 -7.22 -3.36 13.45
CA ARG A 224 -8.50 -2.87 12.93
C ARG A 224 -9.28 -2.01 13.91
N GLU A 225 -8.96 -2.11 15.20
CA GLU A 225 -9.57 -1.32 16.27
C GLU A 225 -8.74 -0.08 16.59
N ASP A 226 -7.52 0.03 16.05
CA ASP A 226 -6.66 1.21 16.15
C ASP A 226 -7.33 2.43 15.50
N ASP A 227 -7.35 3.55 16.23
CA ASP A 227 -7.92 4.82 15.79
C ASP A 227 -7.25 5.31 14.49
N LEU A 228 -5.94 5.09 14.32
CA LEU A 228 -5.23 5.45 13.10
C LEU A 228 -5.82 4.78 11.86
N VAL A 229 -6.24 3.52 11.97
CA VAL A 229 -6.86 2.76 10.86
C VAL A 229 -8.29 3.22 10.59
N GLN A 230 -9.00 3.67 11.62
CA GLN A 230 -10.35 4.23 11.45
C GLN A 230 -10.30 5.61 10.82
N ASP A 231 -9.45 6.49 11.34
CA ASP A 231 -9.28 7.85 10.88
C ASP A 231 -8.75 7.87 9.44
N ALA A 232 -7.91 6.90 9.04
CA ALA A 232 -7.42 6.75 7.65
C ALA A 232 -8.56 6.66 6.62
N LEU A 233 -9.74 6.24 7.05
CA LEU A 233 -10.95 6.24 6.24
C LEU A 233 -11.79 7.51 6.38
N GLY A 234 -11.69 8.26 7.48
CA GLY A 234 -12.43 9.50 7.72
C GLY A 234 -11.75 10.76 7.19
N GLU A 235 -10.43 10.77 7.15
CA GLU A 235 -9.63 11.97 6.89
C GLU A 235 -9.03 12.00 5.47
N PRO A 236 -8.70 13.20 4.94
CA PRO A 236 -7.87 13.31 3.75
C PRO A 236 -6.44 12.82 4.04
N GLN A 237 -5.73 12.42 2.99
CA GLN A 237 -4.29 12.14 3.09
C GLN A 237 -3.53 13.44 2.89
N VAL A 238 -2.60 13.74 3.78
CA VAL A 238 -1.66 14.83 3.59
C VAL A 238 -0.36 14.24 3.04
N GLU A 239 -0.31 14.05 1.73
CA GLU A 239 0.99 14.00 1.06
C GLU A 239 1.34 15.45 0.73
N GLY A 240 2.58 15.89 1.01
CA GLY A 240 3.03 17.23 0.67
C GLY A 240 2.82 17.57 -0.82
N SER A 241 3.04 18.82 -1.23
CA SER A 241 3.03 19.17 -2.66
C SER A 241 4.45 19.17 -3.21
N GLY A 242 4.66 18.60 -4.41
CA GLY A 242 5.97 18.58 -5.06
C GLY A 242 6.25 17.35 -5.93
N PRO A 243 7.44 17.27 -6.54
CA PRO A 243 7.86 16.11 -7.30
C PRO A 243 8.18 14.92 -6.38
N ILE A 244 7.70 13.75 -6.76
CA ILE A 244 8.09 12.49 -6.11
C ILE A 244 9.57 12.21 -6.37
N ARG A 245 10.29 11.83 -5.32
CA ARG A 245 11.67 11.33 -5.42
C ARG A 245 11.63 9.80 -5.47
N GLU A 246 12.08 9.22 -6.58
CA GLU A 246 12.27 7.78 -6.65
C GLU A 246 13.45 7.39 -5.77
N SER A 247 13.19 6.51 -4.81
CA SER A 247 14.19 5.96 -3.91
C SER A 247 14.54 4.56 -4.36
N GLU A 248 15.83 4.25 -4.41
CA GLU A 248 16.32 2.87 -4.57
C GLU A 248 16.29 2.09 -3.25
N ALA A 249 15.90 2.72 -2.14
CA ALA A 249 15.83 2.07 -0.83
C ALA A 249 14.85 0.88 -0.87
N PRO A 250 15.16 -0.24 -0.19
CA PRO A 250 14.25 -1.36 -0.03
C PRO A 250 12.89 -0.92 0.50
N VAL A 251 11.82 -1.55 0.00
CA VAL A 251 10.43 -1.27 0.41
C VAL A 251 10.25 -1.31 1.93
N GLU A 252 10.99 -2.21 2.60
CA GLU A 252 10.98 -2.38 4.05
C GLU A 252 11.42 -1.12 4.82
N GLN A 253 12.35 -0.34 4.25
CA GLN A 253 12.80 0.92 4.85
C GLN A 253 11.76 2.03 4.70
N VAL A 254 10.96 2.03 3.64
CA VAL A 254 9.87 3.00 3.42
C VAL A 254 8.67 2.70 4.33
N LEU A 255 8.47 1.43 4.67
CA LEU A 255 7.41 1.00 5.59
C LEU A 255 7.85 1.04 7.07
N ASN A 256 9.01 1.64 7.39
CA ASN A 256 9.60 1.66 8.73
C ASN A 256 9.54 0.28 9.42
N ILE A 257 9.76 -0.80 8.66
CA ILE A 257 9.82 -2.14 9.22
C ILE A 257 11.07 -2.18 10.09
N LYS A 258 10.91 -2.18 11.42
CA LYS A 258 12.00 -2.58 12.32
C LYS A 258 12.49 -3.93 11.81
N PRO A 259 13.77 -4.08 11.42
CA PRO A 259 14.30 -5.40 11.10
C PRO A 259 14.05 -6.30 12.30
N ALA A 260 13.30 -7.39 12.11
CA ALA A 260 13.31 -8.44 13.11
C ALA A 260 14.78 -8.84 13.30
N PRO A 261 15.28 -8.97 14.54
CA PRO A 261 16.66 -9.38 14.76
C PRO A 261 16.87 -10.69 14.00
N ALA A 262 17.83 -10.68 13.07
CA ALA A 262 18.25 -11.89 12.39
C ALA A 262 18.64 -12.91 13.48
N PRO A 263 18.18 -14.18 13.38
CA PRO A 263 18.72 -15.20 14.26
C PRO A 263 20.24 -15.25 14.02
N GLU A 264 20.98 -14.91 15.08
CA GLU A 264 22.43 -15.02 15.12
C GLU A 264 22.79 -16.47 14.77
N PRO A 265 23.61 -16.72 13.75
CA PRO A 265 24.01 -18.08 13.42
C PRO A 265 24.81 -18.63 14.60
N GLU A 266 24.29 -19.67 15.26
CA GLU A 266 25.06 -20.42 16.25
C GLU A 266 26.36 -20.90 15.60
N PRO A 267 27.53 -20.61 16.21
CA PRO A 267 28.80 -21.07 15.67
C PRO A 267 28.87 -22.59 15.79
N VAL A 268 28.78 -23.26 14.63
CA VAL A 268 29.12 -24.68 14.50
C VAL A 268 30.60 -24.82 14.87
N LYS A 269 30.85 -25.36 16.07
CA LYS A 269 32.19 -25.76 16.51
C LYS A 269 32.70 -26.85 15.57
N ALA A 270 33.80 -26.56 14.89
CA ALA A 270 34.55 -27.53 14.12
C ALA A 270 35.16 -28.59 15.04
N ASP A 271 34.88 -29.86 14.75
CA ASP A 271 35.58 -30.99 15.38
C ASP A 271 37.04 -31.06 14.90
N PRO A 272 38.01 -31.30 15.79
CA PRO A 272 39.43 -31.37 15.43
C PRO A 272 39.81 -32.70 14.73
N PRO A 273 40.84 -32.70 13.88
CA PRO A 273 41.21 -33.85 13.06
C PRO A 273 41.92 -34.95 13.87
N LYS A 274 41.53 -36.20 13.65
CA LYS A 274 42.24 -37.37 14.20
C LYS A 274 43.53 -37.68 13.41
N PRO A 275 44.59 -38.17 14.07
CA PRO A 275 45.93 -38.27 13.48
C PRO A 275 46.16 -39.58 12.72
N LYS A 276 47.05 -39.50 11.71
CA LYS A 276 47.62 -40.63 10.96
C LYS A 276 48.35 -41.63 11.87
N PRO A 277 48.33 -42.92 11.51
CA PRO A 277 49.47 -43.81 11.71
C PRO A 277 50.23 -44.07 10.41
N ALA A 278 51.55 -44.20 10.56
CA ALA A 278 52.56 -44.45 9.52
C ALA A 278 52.57 -45.96 9.11
N PRO A 279 53.34 -46.32 8.06
CA PRO A 279 53.15 -47.54 7.27
C PRO A 279 54.00 -48.72 7.78
N GLU A 280 53.57 -49.95 7.46
CA GLU A 280 54.43 -51.14 7.50
C GLU A 280 54.19 -52.05 6.29
N VAL A 281 55.27 -52.73 5.91
CA VAL A 281 55.66 -53.27 4.61
C VAL A 281 55.24 -54.74 4.43
N GLU A 282 55.05 -55.14 3.16
CA GLU A 282 55.07 -56.48 2.53
C GLU A 282 54.57 -57.72 3.30
N THR A 283 53.71 -58.53 2.65
CA THR A 283 54.17 -59.78 1.99
C THR A 283 53.05 -60.50 1.20
N LYS A 284 53.41 -60.84 -0.05
CA LYS A 284 53.19 -62.11 -0.79
C LYS A 284 51.82 -62.85 -0.77
N ALA A 285 51.35 -63.01 -2.01
CA ALA A 285 51.13 -64.27 -2.73
C ALA A 285 49.93 -65.20 -2.45
N GLU A 286 49.39 -65.65 -3.59
CA GLU A 286 48.92 -67.00 -3.91
C GLU A 286 47.46 -67.41 -3.69
N THR A 287 46.86 -67.74 -4.85
CA THR A 287 45.79 -68.70 -5.17
C THR A 287 44.34 -68.27 -5.05
#